data_AF-A0AAU1RLR5-F1
#
_entry.id   AF-A0AAU1RLR5-F1
#
_cell.length_a   1.000
_cell.length_b   1.000
_cell.length_c   1.000
_cell.angle_alpha   90.00
_cell.angle_beta   90.00
_cell.angle_gamma   90.00
#
_symmetry.space_group_name_H-M   'P 1'
#
loop_
_entity.id
_entity.type
_entity.pdbx_description
1 polymer ?
#
loop_
_entity_poly.entity_id
_entity_poly.type
_entity_poly.pdbx_seq_one_letter_code
_entity_poly.pdbx_strand_id
1 'polypeptide(L)'
;MSADRRSDGRAARRGPHRHRRRSGFRGRRPLLALLISAFLLVGVCAATGIAWDPFNGASPQAGSAPAIGIPSPTGPGSAAPGASDPATPQPADSPPPTKGAAAKGNPKGAVDTGAARPSGALPFDLPQPAALRSGAAGGKLVFAHYFTPYPLSLDNASADGDYYTRNYLNPGGESGKHEKYGGLLRDRPLPTPPKAGDWEYANLQQEVRTARAAGIDGFTLDMLSLSGKNWDRSNLLMAAARSVDPAFKIMLMPDMTSLNTDDPGVLADAIATLGGAPAAHRLPDGRLVVSPFKAEAKSAAWWTQVMEILKTRHGVRTAFVPLFLDFGAHNGAFAPISYGFSEWGSRSYVGQESSTRDVRRAHDLGKIWMQPVSVQDARPNQGIYDEAGNTATLRSTWTHAIEDGADWVQLTTWNDYSEGSQFAPSLHNGHAYLDLTSYYLTKFKTGSWPKIVRDTLYLTARTQFASVDPTGGQSLLMAPRKGSAAPRDTVEVLSFLAEPAVVRTAVGSAKDTHEAPAGIHSQLLPLKPGTASAEVVRDGRGGADVELPYPVDRTVEVQDLQYYAATSGREQ
;
A
#
# COMPACT_ATOMS: atom_id res chain seq x y z
N MET A 1 -21.57 1.84 -63.08
CA MET A 1 -21.40 0.37 -63.22
C MET A 1 -21.15 -0.17 -61.82
N SER A 2 -21.87 -1.15 -61.29
CA SER A 2 -23.19 -1.72 -61.61
C SER A 2 -23.74 -2.28 -60.27
N ALA A 3 -24.98 -1.95 -59.89
CA ALA A 3 -26.15 -2.86 -59.93
C ALA A 3 -26.12 -3.98 -58.84
N ASP A 4 -27.25 -4.41 -58.25
CA ASP A 4 -28.61 -4.30 -58.76
C ASP A 4 -29.73 -4.48 -57.69
N ARG A 5 -30.79 -3.65 -57.79
CA ARG A 5 -32.21 -3.90 -57.38
C ARG A 5 -32.55 -4.27 -55.90
N ARG A 6 -33.79 -4.11 -55.38
CA ARG A 6 -35.11 -3.71 -55.98
C ARG A 6 -36.05 -3.01 -54.95
N SER A 7 -36.90 -2.11 -55.47
CA SER A 7 -38.31 -1.73 -55.09
C SER A 7 -39.06 -2.47 -53.96
N ASP A 8 -40.06 -1.94 -53.24
CA ASP A 8 -40.74 -0.61 -53.07
C ASP A 8 -41.72 -0.75 -51.86
N GLY A 9 -42.51 0.22 -51.36
CA GLY A 9 -42.70 1.65 -51.69
C GLY A 9 -44.10 2.19 -51.32
N ARG A 10 -44.20 3.49 -50.96
CA ARG A 10 -45.42 4.30 -50.61
C ARG A 10 -46.18 3.86 -49.32
N ALA A 11 -46.41 4.69 -48.29
CA ALA A 11 -47.10 6.00 -48.16
C ALA A 11 -48.66 5.88 -48.02
N ALA A 12 -49.37 6.65 -47.17
CA ALA A 12 -48.97 7.56 -46.07
C ALA A 12 -50.18 8.09 -45.24
N ARG A 13 -49.87 8.65 -44.04
CA ARG A 13 -50.50 9.83 -43.37
C ARG A 13 -51.90 9.76 -42.70
N ARG A 14 -51.95 10.42 -41.51
CA ARG A 14 -53.11 10.99 -40.78
C ARG A 14 -54.12 9.98 -40.18
N GLY A 15 -54.77 10.22 -39.04
CA GLY A 15 -54.79 11.37 -38.12
C GLY A 15 -55.64 11.06 -36.86
N PRO A 16 -55.72 11.94 -35.84
CA PRO A 16 -56.11 11.54 -34.47
C PRO A 16 -57.52 11.99 -34.02
N HIS A 17 -58.08 11.33 -33.00
CA HIS A 17 -59.07 11.92 -32.07
C HIS A 17 -58.98 11.30 -30.65
N ARG A 18 -59.72 11.84 -29.67
CA ARG A 18 -59.52 11.65 -28.21
C ARG A 18 -60.78 11.14 -27.46
N HIS A 19 -60.53 10.65 -26.22
CA HIS A 19 -61.21 10.96 -24.94
C HIS A 19 -62.13 9.95 -24.19
N ARG A 20 -62.08 10.08 -22.85
CA ARG A 20 -62.87 9.50 -21.72
C ARG A 20 -62.55 8.01 -21.39
N ARG A 21 -62.22 7.63 -20.13
CA ARG A 21 -62.91 7.71 -18.79
C ARG A 21 -64.18 6.85 -18.76
N ARG A 22 -64.52 6.00 -17.77
CA ARG A 22 -64.15 5.73 -16.33
C ARG A 22 -64.61 4.26 -16.02
N SER A 23 -64.49 3.56 -14.87
CA SER A 23 -63.64 3.44 -13.63
C SER A 23 -64.29 2.33 -12.75
N GLY A 24 -63.69 1.65 -11.76
CA GLY A 24 -62.36 1.71 -11.14
C GLY A 24 -62.43 1.48 -9.60
N PHE A 25 -62.11 0.27 -9.12
CA PHE A 25 -62.18 -0.22 -7.72
C PHE A 25 -61.07 -1.28 -7.52
N ARG A 26 -60.51 -1.61 -6.33
CA ARG A 26 -60.25 -0.90 -5.05
C ARG A 26 -59.27 -1.82 -4.27
N GLY A 27 -58.11 -1.35 -3.83
CA GLY A 27 -57.13 -2.13 -3.05
C GLY A 27 -56.32 -1.22 -2.13
N ARG A 28 -56.06 -1.64 -0.89
CA ARG A 28 -55.62 -0.75 0.22
C ARG A 28 -54.14 -0.32 0.13
N ARG A 29 -53.87 0.92 0.57
CA ARG A 29 -52.53 1.43 0.99
C ARG A 29 -52.27 1.04 2.46
N PRO A 30 -51.01 1.06 2.96
CA PRO A 30 -50.39 2.30 3.45
C PRO A 30 -48.96 2.54 2.93
N LEU A 31 -48.32 3.60 3.45
CA LEU A 31 -46.97 4.04 3.09
C LEU A 31 -45.88 3.22 3.78
N LEU A 32 -44.69 3.17 3.19
CA LEU A 32 -43.45 3.39 3.94
C LEU A 32 -42.43 4.15 3.07
N ALA A 33 -41.54 4.89 3.71
CA ALA A 33 -40.41 5.60 3.10
C ALA A 33 -39.15 5.34 3.94
N LEU A 34 -37.99 5.81 3.45
CA LEU A 34 -36.63 5.60 3.98
C LEU A 34 -36.03 4.18 3.80
N LEU A 35 -34.70 4.14 4.00
CA LEU A 35 -33.83 2.96 4.14
C LEU A 35 -33.55 2.10 2.89
N ILE A 36 -32.85 2.69 1.92
CA ILE A 36 -31.81 1.98 1.14
C ILE A 36 -30.52 2.83 1.16
N SER A 37 -29.81 2.80 2.29
CA SER A 37 -28.49 3.43 2.48
C SER A 37 -27.77 2.76 3.66
N ALA A 38 -27.48 1.47 3.49
CA ALA A 38 -26.69 0.62 4.38
C ALA A 38 -26.08 -0.54 3.54
N PHE A 39 -25.24 -1.39 4.14
CA PHE A 39 -24.65 -2.60 3.53
C PHE A 39 -23.51 -2.41 2.49
N LEU A 40 -22.77 -1.29 2.56
CA LEU A 40 -21.34 -1.23 2.16
C LEU A 40 -20.39 -1.06 3.37
N LEU A 41 -20.93 -1.12 4.59
CA LEU A 41 -20.25 -0.67 5.82
C LEU A 41 -19.92 -1.83 6.77
N VAL A 42 -19.28 -2.88 6.23
CA VAL A 42 -18.83 -4.08 6.99
C VAL A 42 -17.32 -4.37 6.75
N GLY A 43 -16.63 -3.53 5.98
CA GLY A 43 -15.17 -3.66 5.72
C GLY A 43 -14.29 -2.64 6.46
N VAL A 44 -14.85 -1.78 7.31
CA VAL A 44 -14.12 -0.67 7.96
C VAL A 44 -14.47 -0.56 9.45
N CYS A 45 -14.01 -1.53 10.23
CA CYS A 45 -13.93 -1.48 11.68
C CYS A 45 -12.61 -2.14 12.13
N ALA A 46 -12.06 -1.70 13.26
CA ALA A 46 -10.84 -2.26 13.86
C ALA A 46 -9.53 -2.14 13.04
N ALA A 47 -9.33 -0.99 12.37
CA ALA A 47 -7.99 -0.38 12.31
C ALA A 47 -7.59 0.23 13.68
N THR A 48 -8.08 -0.34 14.79
CA THR A 48 -7.81 0.08 16.17
C THR A 48 -6.52 -0.54 16.67
N GLY A 49 -5.47 -0.42 15.86
CA GLY A 49 -4.13 -0.31 16.41
C GLY A 49 -4.07 1.00 17.17
N ILE A 50 -4.38 0.98 18.47
CA ILE A 50 -4.02 2.07 19.37
C ILE A 50 -2.53 2.32 19.14
N ALA A 51 -2.15 3.58 18.85
CA ALA A 51 -0.76 3.98 18.65
C ALA A 51 0.01 3.90 19.97
N TRP A 52 0.28 2.68 20.40
CA TRP A 52 0.93 2.34 21.66
C TRP A 52 2.44 2.44 21.49
N ASP A 53 3.07 3.14 22.42
CA ASP A 53 4.52 3.28 22.50
C ASP A 53 5.06 2.20 23.45
N PRO A 54 5.70 1.12 22.95
CA PRO A 54 6.19 0.03 23.79
C PRO A 54 7.37 0.43 24.68
N PHE A 55 7.92 1.64 24.54
CA PHE A 55 9.09 2.12 25.28
C PHE A 55 8.74 3.03 26.47
N ASN A 56 7.46 3.40 26.65
CA ASN A 56 7.02 4.24 27.77
C ASN A 56 6.81 3.43 29.08
N GLY A 57 7.89 2.82 29.58
CA GLY A 57 7.92 2.02 30.80
C GLY A 57 9.15 2.30 31.66
N ALA A 58 9.00 3.13 32.70
CA ALA A 58 10.08 3.38 33.67
C ALA A 58 10.39 2.11 34.47
N SER A 59 11.66 1.69 34.48
CA SER A 59 12.10 0.40 35.04
C SER A 59 12.03 0.36 36.58
N PRO A 60 11.26 -0.57 37.18
CA PRO A 60 11.36 -0.88 38.60
C PRO A 60 12.61 -1.71 38.89
N GLN A 61 13.27 -1.46 40.02
CA GLN A 61 14.39 -2.30 40.49
C GLN A 61 13.89 -3.63 41.05
N ALA A 62 14.77 -4.65 41.06
CA ALA A 62 14.43 -5.99 41.49
C ALA A 62 14.08 -6.08 43.00
N GLY A 63 13.03 -6.85 43.31
CA GLY A 63 12.60 -7.22 44.67
C GLY A 63 12.16 -8.68 44.71
N SER A 64 12.37 -9.35 45.84
CA SER A 64 12.24 -10.80 45.99
C SER A 64 10.81 -11.30 46.26
N ALA A 65 10.48 -12.49 45.74
CA ALA A 65 9.28 -13.27 46.11
C ALA A 65 9.37 -13.79 47.57
N PRO A 66 8.24 -14.12 48.24
CA PRO A 66 7.48 -15.39 48.04
C PRO A 66 5.93 -15.21 48.13
N ALA A 67 5.05 -16.22 48.24
CA ALA A 67 4.82 -17.47 47.48
C ALA A 67 3.54 -18.18 48.04
N ILE A 68 2.71 -18.80 47.17
CA ILE A 68 1.67 -19.84 47.45
C ILE A 68 0.37 -19.42 48.21
N GLY A 69 -0.81 -19.83 47.73
CA GLY A 69 -2.09 -19.86 48.51
C GLY A 69 -3.40 -19.98 47.69
N ILE A 70 -4.19 -21.05 47.90
CA ILE A 70 -5.43 -21.50 47.19
C ILE A 70 -6.22 -22.44 48.17
N PRO A 71 -7.58 -22.66 48.17
CA PRO A 71 -8.69 -22.30 47.24
C PRO A 71 -9.96 -21.64 47.92
N SER A 72 -11.11 -21.68 47.21
CA SER A 72 -12.52 -21.38 47.57
C SER A 72 -13.19 -22.43 48.51
N PRO A 73 -14.52 -22.44 48.85
CA PRO A 73 -15.73 -21.71 48.35
C PRO A 73 -16.49 -20.93 49.50
N THR A 74 -17.78 -20.52 49.54
CA THR A 74 -19.08 -20.79 48.81
C THR A 74 -19.97 -19.52 48.69
N GLY A 75 -21.19 -19.64 48.10
CA GLY A 75 -22.29 -18.63 48.12
C GLY A 75 -23.45 -19.01 49.08
N PRO A 76 -24.74 -18.58 48.87
CA PRO A 76 -25.31 -17.72 47.81
C PRO A 76 -26.22 -16.55 48.31
N GLY A 77 -26.76 -15.68 47.44
CA GLY A 77 -27.88 -14.79 47.81
C GLY A 77 -28.32 -13.67 46.84
N SER A 78 -29.61 -13.71 46.44
CA SER A 78 -30.47 -12.63 45.85
C SER A 78 -29.98 -11.87 44.59
N ALA A 79 -30.89 -11.10 43.95
CA ALA A 79 -30.70 -10.58 42.59
C ALA A 79 -31.28 -9.18 42.34
N ALA A 80 -30.67 -8.49 41.36
CA ALA A 80 -31.13 -7.30 40.61
C ALA A 80 -31.18 -5.94 41.38
N PRO A 81 -31.09 -4.78 40.68
CA PRO A 81 -31.05 -4.61 39.22
C PRO A 81 -29.81 -3.88 38.64
N GLY A 82 -29.53 -4.16 37.37
CA GLY A 82 -29.05 -3.17 36.38
C GLY A 82 -27.78 -2.37 36.69
N ALA A 83 -26.62 -3.01 36.66
CA ALA A 83 -25.37 -2.28 36.39
C ALA A 83 -25.31 -1.92 34.90
N SER A 84 -25.04 -0.65 34.59
CA SER A 84 -24.71 -0.19 33.24
C SER A 84 -23.35 -0.73 32.80
N ASP A 85 -23.20 -1.11 31.52
CA ASP A 85 -21.90 -1.46 30.96
C ASP A 85 -20.85 -0.36 31.22
N PRO A 86 -19.60 -0.71 31.59
CA PRO A 86 -18.53 0.26 31.67
C PRO A 86 -18.27 0.83 30.27
N ALA A 87 -18.40 2.15 30.14
CA ALA A 87 -18.29 2.81 28.85
C ALA A 87 -16.97 2.46 28.16
N THR A 88 -17.05 2.04 26.90
CA THR A 88 -15.88 1.93 26.02
C THR A 88 -15.16 3.28 26.04
N PRO A 89 -13.84 3.34 26.29
CA PRO A 89 -13.12 4.61 26.25
C PRO A 89 -13.34 5.28 24.89
N GLN A 90 -13.86 6.51 24.91
CA GLN A 90 -13.82 7.34 23.71
C GLN A 90 -12.35 7.47 23.28
N PRO A 91 -12.03 7.40 21.97
CA PRO A 91 -10.69 7.72 21.52
C PRO A 91 -10.37 9.15 21.98
N ALA A 92 -9.25 9.32 22.68
CA ALA A 92 -8.84 10.63 23.17
C ALA A 92 -8.60 11.59 21.99
N ASP A 93 -8.76 12.88 22.22
CA ASP A 93 -8.34 13.88 21.26
C ASP A 93 -6.83 13.81 21.05
N SER A 94 -6.40 13.93 19.79
CA SER A 94 -4.99 13.95 19.42
C SER A 94 -4.32 15.15 20.09
N PRO A 95 -3.24 14.95 20.87
CA PRO A 95 -2.58 16.05 21.55
C PRO A 95 -2.00 17.06 20.54
N PRO A 96 -1.84 18.34 20.93
CA PRO A 96 -1.17 19.32 20.09
C PRO A 96 0.27 18.85 19.77
N PRO A 97 0.79 19.18 18.57
CA PRO A 97 2.07 18.66 18.11
C PRO A 97 3.21 19.03 19.06
N THR A 98 4.02 18.05 19.43
CA THR A 98 5.20 18.31 20.29
C THR A 98 6.21 19.16 19.51
N LYS A 99 6.67 20.26 20.13
CA LYS A 99 7.60 21.23 19.50
C LYS A 99 8.99 20.63 19.26
N GLY A 100 9.14 19.96 18.12
CA GLY A 100 10.42 19.56 17.55
C GLY A 100 10.54 20.07 16.12
N ALA A 101 11.36 21.10 15.90
CA ALA A 101 11.90 21.36 14.57
C ALA A 101 13.11 20.42 14.38
N ALA A 102 13.14 19.72 13.25
CA ALA A 102 14.07 18.64 12.91
C ALA A 102 15.49 18.76 13.52
N ALA A 103 16.04 17.59 13.93
CA ALA A 103 17.47 17.44 14.16
C ALA A 103 18.24 18.09 13.01
N LYS A 104 19.26 18.90 13.34
CA LYS A 104 20.05 19.65 12.36
C LYS A 104 20.97 18.71 11.57
N GLY A 105 20.37 17.93 10.65
CA GLY A 105 21.05 17.01 9.75
C GLY A 105 22.24 17.74 9.10
N ASN A 106 23.44 17.22 9.36
CA ASN A 106 24.67 17.97 9.20
C ASN A 106 24.85 18.44 7.73
N PRO A 107 24.79 19.75 7.42
CA PRO A 107 24.78 20.21 6.03
C PRO A 107 26.12 19.98 5.31
N LYS A 108 27.20 19.73 6.05
CA LYS A 108 28.53 19.41 5.49
C LYS A 108 28.59 17.95 5.05
N GLY A 109 28.13 17.70 3.82
CA GLY A 109 28.17 16.37 3.19
C GLY A 109 26.97 16.03 2.31
N ALA A 110 26.18 17.01 1.86
CA ALA A 110 24.87 16.81 1.23
C ALA A 110 24.87 16.27 -0.22
N VAL A 111 25.73 15.30 -0.53
CA VAL A 111 25.51 14.28 -1.57
C VAL A 111 26.09 12.97 -1.03
N ASP A 112 25.24 12.13 -0.44
CA ASP A 112 25.64 10.79 -0.06
C ASP A 112 25.47 9.82 -1.25
N THR A 113 26.61 9.35 -1.76
CA THR A 113 26.75 8.39 -2.86
C THR A 113 26.59 6.93 -2.41
N GLY A 114 26.26 6.68 -1.15
CA GLY A 114 26.19 5.35 -0.54
C GLY A 114 25.28 4.37 -1.28
N ALA A 115 25.76 3.13 -1.37
CA ALA A 115 25.08 1.95 -1.91
C ALA A 115 24.23 2.22 -3.17
N ALA A 116 24.91 2.44 -4.31
CA ALA A 116 24.25 2.36 -5.61
C ALA A 116 23.64 0.96 -5.81
N ARG A 117 22.49 0.89 -6.47
CA ARG A 117 21.90 -0.36 -6.96
C ARG A 117 22.97 -1.13 -7.78
N PRO A 118 23.19 -2.45 -7.55
CA PRO A 118 24.26 -3.17 -8.21
C PRO A 118 24.18 -3.09 -9.74
N SER A 119 25.34 -3.13 -10.40
CA SER A 119 25.40 -3.18 -11.86
C SER A 119 24.72 -4.47 -12.34
N GLY A 120 23.91 -4.37 -13.39
CA GLY A 120 23.14 -5.50 -13.91
C GLY A 120 21.84 -5.81 -13.17
N ALA A 121 21.57 -5.23 -12.00
CA ALA A 121 20.45 -5.58 -11.13
C ALA A 121 19.03 -5.26 -11.66
N LEU A 122 18.89 -4.92 -12.94
CA LEU A 122 17.63 -4.76 -13.64
C LEU A 122 17.78 -5.25 -15.09
N PRO A 123 16.72 -5.81 -15.71
CA PRO A 123 16.72 -6.22 -17.11
C PRO A 123 16.96 -5.05 -18.09
N PHE A 124 16.86 -3.81 -17.62
CA PHE A 124 16.99 -2.58 -18.40
C PHE A 124 17.91 -1.56 -17.71
N ASP A 125 18.39 -0.59 -18.48
CA ASP A 125 19.17 0.54 -17.96
C ASP A 125 18.24 1.67 -17.49
N LEU A 126 17.87 1.64 -16.21
CA LEU A 126 17.08 2.68 -15.54
C LEU A 126 17.75 4.07 -15.69
N PRO A 127 17.06 5.08 -16.25
CA PRO A 127 17.59 6.44 -16.36
C PRO A 127 17.92 7.04 -15.00
N GLN A 128 18.96 7.87 -14.95
CA GLN A 128 19.39 8.53 -13.72
C GLN A 128 18.26 9.41 -13.13
N PRO A 129 18.15 9.54 -11.79
CA PRO A 129 17.02 10.24 -11.17
C PRO A 129 16.77 11.67 -11.67
N ALA A 130 17.82 12.39 -12.08
CA ALA A 130 17.68 13.72 -12.68
C ALA A 130 16.97 13.71 -14.05
N ALA A 131 17.15 12.67 -14.86
CA ALA A 131 16.44 12.49 -16.14
C ALA A 131 14.96 12.12 -15.91
N LEU A 132 14.68 11.33 -14.87
CA LEU A 132 13.30 11.01 -14.46
C LEU A 132 12.57 12.22 -13.83
N ARG A 133 13.29 13.26 -13.40
CA ARG A 133 12.73 14.43 -12.69
C ARG A 133 12.77 15.74 -13.49
N SER A 134 12.98 15.67 -14.81
CA SER A 134 13.10 16.84 -15.69
C SER A 134 12.25 16.71 -16.95
N GLY A 135 12.01 17.84 -17.64
CA GLY A 135 11.13 17.90 -18.81
C GLY A 135 9.72 17.37 -18.51
N ALA A 136 9.14 16.62 -19.45
CA ALA A 136 7.84 15.98 -19.27
C ALA A 136 7.83 14.92 -18.15
N ALA A 137 8.95 14.22 -17.93
CA ALA A 137 9.05 13.20 -16.88
C ALA A 137 8.96 13.79 -15.47
N GLY A 138 9.47 15.02 -15.27
CA GLY A 138 9.29 15.78 -14.03
C GLY A 138 7.84 16.21 -13.74
N GLY A 139 6.91 16.09 -14.70
CA GLY A 139 5.47 16.29 -14.47
C GLY A 139 4.74 15.04 -13.95
N LYS A 140 5.30 13.84 -14.21
CA LYS A 140 4.72 12.55 -13.81
C LYS A 140 5.39 12.07 -12.51
N LEU A 141 4.85 12.47 -11.37
CA LEU A 141 5.44 12.18 -10.06
C LEU A 141 5.05 10.79 -9.54
N VAL A 142 5.98 10.10 -8.88
CA VAL A 142 5.71 8.83 -8.19
C VAL A 142 6.16 8.92 -6.73
N PHE A 143 5.21 8.76 -5.82
CA PHE A 143 5.44 8.69 -4.38
C PHE A 143 5.12 7.28 -3.86
N ALA A 144 5.73 6.85 -2.76
CA ALA A 144 5.31 5.64 -2.04
C ALA A 144 4.79 5.96 -0.64
N HIS A 145 3.75 5.27 -0.19
CA HIS A 145 3.12 5.49 1.11
C HIS A 145 4.02 5.00 2.24
N TYR A 146 4.69 5.92 2.95
CA TYR A 146 5.62 5.59 4.03
C TYR A 146 4.88 5.49 5.37
N PHE A 147 4.73 4.27 5.85
CA PHE A 147 4.02 3.91 7.07
C PHE A 147 5.00 3.92 8.25
N THR A 148 4.90 4.90 9.16
CA THR A 148 5.92 5.07 10.21
C THR A 148 6.10 3.90 11.21
N PRO A 149 5.11 3.03 11.51
CA PRO A 149 5.29 1.94 12.47
C PRO A 149 6.36 0.90 12.12
N TYR A 150 6.67 0.68 10.84
CA TYR A 150 7.52 -0.44 10.40
C TYR A 150 8.81 -0.02 9.63
N PRO A 151 9.76 0.68 10.28
CA PRO A 151 11.09 1.00 9.72
C PRO A 151 12.01 -0.24 9.61
N LEU A 152 13.16 -0.11 8.93
CA LEU A 152 14.15 -1.21 8.77
C LEU A 152 14.65 -1.89 10.06
N SER A 153 14.49 -1.27 11.23
CA SER A 153 14.69 -1.88 12.55
C SER A 153 13.91 -1.10 13.61
N LEU A 154 13.46 -1.79 14.66
CA LEU A 154 12.65 -1.23 15.75
C LEU A 154 13.42 -1.03 17.06
N ASP A 155 14.46 -1.84 17.29
CA ASP A 155 15.26 -1.90 18.51
C ASP A 155 16.78 -2.03 18.26
N ASN A 156 17.22 -1.96 16.98
CA ASN A 156 18.63 -2.03 16.56
C ASN A 156 19.36 -3.33 16.97
N ALA A 157 18.63 -4.42 17.18
CA ALA A 157 19.15 -5.76 17.44
C ALA A 157 19.41 -6.56 16.14
N SER A 158 20.04 -7.73 16.23
CA SER A 158 20.22 -8.63 15.09
C SER A 158 18.92 -9.37 14.73
N ALA A 159 18.81 -9.80 13.47
CA ALA A 159 17.61 -10.44 12.91
C ALA A 159 17.07 -11.61 13.77
N ASP A 160 17.96 -12.34 14.42
CA ASP A 160 17.68 -13.55 15.19
C ASP A 160 16.88 -13.28 16.48
N GLY A 161 16.85 -12.01 16.93
CA GLY A 161 16.26 -11.62 18.21
C GLY A 161 15.77 -10.17 18.28
N ASP A 162 15.55 -9.51 17.14
CA ASP A 162 14.99 -8.16 17.10
C ASP A 162 13.48 -8.14 17.37
N TYR A 163 12.88 -6.94 17.47
CA TYR A 163 11.45 -6.81 17.76
C TYR A 163 10.58 -7.50 16.69
N TYR A 164 10.98 -7.49 15.42
CA TYR A 164 10.25 -8.18 14.35
C TYR A 164 10.16 -9.68 14.62
N THR A 165 11.29 -10.33 14.88
CA THR A 165 11.34 -11.77 15.14
C THR A 165 10.69 -12.13 16.47
N ARG A 166 10.94 -11.38 17.55
CA ARG A 166 10.41 -11.68 18.89
C ARG A 166 8.90 -11.46 19.03
N ASN A 167 8.37 -10.41 18.41
CA ASN A 167 7.00 -9.94 18.66
C ASN A 167 6.08 -9.99 17.44
N TYR A 168 6.54 -9.62 16.24
CA TYR A 168 5.62 -9.41 15.11
C TYR A 168 5.48 -10.62 14.18
N LEU A 169 6.51 -11.44 14.05
CA LEU A 169 6.46 -12.71 13.30
C LEU A 169 6.06 -13.90 14.19
N ASN A 170 6.47 -13.87 15.46
CA ASN A 170 6.13 -14.91 16.44
C ASN A 170 4.63 -14.87 16.83
N PRO A 171 3.87 -15.98 16.73
CA PRO A 171 2.50 -16.06 17.21
C PRO A 171 2.33 -15.69 18.69
N GLY A 172 3.26 -16.10 19.56
CA GLY A 172 3.27 -15.77 21.00
C GLY A 172 3.77 -14.36 21.32
N GLY A 173 4.07 -13.55 20.29
CA GLY A 173 4.61 -12.21 20.42
C GLY A 173 3.66 -11.21 21.10
N GLU A 174 4.23 -10.14 21.67
CA GLU A 174 3.51 -9.15 22.50
C GLU A 174 2.63 -9.81 23.59
N SER A 175 3.17 -10.83 24.27
CA SER A 175 2.49 -11.63 25.32
C SER A 175 1.23 -12.34 24.82
N GLY A 176 1.33 -13.04 23.68
CA GLY A 176 0.24 -13.84 23.10
C GLY A 176 -0.81 -13.04 22.33
N LYS A 177 -0.67 -11.71 22.23
CA LYS A 177 -1.61 -10.80 21.54
C LYS A 177 -1.86 -11.15 20.07
N HIS A 178 -0.96 -11.91 19.45
CA HIS A 178 -1.03 -12.31 18.04
C HIS A 178 -1.37 -13.79 17.81
N GLU A 179 -1.57 -14.60 18.85
CA GLU A 179 -1.81 -16.06 18.74
C GLU A 179 -3.02 -16.38 17.88
N LYS A 180 -4.12 -15.63 18.07
CA LYS A 180 -5.39 -15.79 17.35
C LYS A 180 -5.23 -15.85 15.82
N TYR A 181 -4.25 -15.14 15.27
CA TYR A 181 -3.99 -15.03 13.83
C TYR A 181 -2.53 -15.38 13.45
N GLY A 182 -1.80 -16.09 14.32
CA GLY A 182 -0.49 -16.67 13.98
C GLY A 182 0.62 -15.63 13.76
N GLY A 183 0.67 -14.56 14.55
CA GLY A 183 1.65 -13.48 14.38
C GLY A 183 1.06 -12.29 13.61
N LEU A 184 1.49 -11.07 13.95
CA LEU A 184 0.97 -9.83 13.36
C LEU A 184 1.29 -9.69 11.88
N LEU A 185 2.50 -10.08 11.51
CA LEU A 185 3.05 -9.97 10.17
C LEU A 185 3.27 -11.36 9.58
N ARG A 186 3.69 -11.39 8.31
CA ARG A 186 4.26 -12.58 7.65
C ARG A 186 5.66 -12.30 7.14
N ASP A 187 5.83 -11.14 6.52
CA ASP A 187 7.10 -10.64 6.01
C ASP A 187 7.68 -9.54 6.92
N ARG A 188 8.95 -9.20 6.73
CA ARG A 188 9.69 -8.16 7.46
C ARG A 188 10.63 -7.39 6.52
N PRO A 189 11.12 -6.19 6.87
CA PRO A 189 12.20 -5.55 6.12
C PRO A 189 13.41 -6.48 5.99
N LEU A 190 14.14 -6.37 4.87
CA LEU A 190 15.46 -7.01 4.74
C LEU A 190 16.30 -6.68 5.98
N PRO A 191 16.81 -7.69 6.72
CA PRO A 191 17.46 -7.44 8.00
C PRO A 191 18.65 -6.49 7.88
N THR A 192 18.69 -5.49 8.78
CA THR A 192 19.83 -4.58 8.88
C THR A 192 20.70 -4.95 10.08
N PRO A 193 22.04 -5.00 9.95
CA PRO A 193 22.90 -5.23 11.09
C PRO A 193 22.87 -4.02 12.05
N PRO A 194 23.03 -4.22 13.37
CA PRO A 194 23.07 -3.15 14.36
C PRO A 194 24.03 -2.02 13.99
N LYS A 195 23.56 -0.77 14.07
CA LYS A 195 24.34 0.43 13.72
C LYS A 195 24.70 1.25 14.96
N ALA A 196 25.88 1.86 14.94
CA ALA A 196 26.31 2.80 15.98
C ALA A 196 25.76 4.22 15.74
N GLY A 197 25.54 4.99 16.80
CA GLY A 197 25.05 6.36 16.73
C GLY A 197 23.53 6.44 16.48
N ASP A 198 23.10 7.43 15.69
CA ASP A 198 21.70 7.60 15.29
C ASP A 198 21.33 6.60 14.18
N TRP A 199 21.03 5.39 14.62
CA TRP A 199 20.71 4.25 13.76
C TRP A 199 19.34 4.39 13.08
N GLU A 200 18.36 5.06 13.71
CA GLU A 200 17.07 5.36 13.07
C GLU A 200 17.25 6.34 11.91
N TYR A 201 18.03 7.41 12.10
CA TYR A 201 18.38 8.31 11.00
C TYR A 201 19.13 7.59 9.89
N ALA A 202 20.13 6.76 10.23
CA ALA A 202 20.89 5.98 9.25
C ALA A 202 20.02 4.97 8.47
N ASN A 203 18.98 4.41 9.09
CA ASN A 203 17.98 3.53 8.46
C ASN A 203 17.03 4.31 7.56
N LEU A 204 16.47 5.43 8.02
CA LEU A 204 15.60 6.30 7.20
C LEU A 204 16.35 6.84 5.98
N GLN A 205 17.63 7.18 6.12
CA GLN A 205 18.48 7.49 4.97
C GLN A 205 18.65 6.30 4.01
N GLN A 206 18.75 5.07 4.52
CA GLN A 206 18.86 3.87 3.68
C GLN A 206 17.58 3.66 2.86
N GLU A 207 16.40 3.85 3.46
CA GLU A 207 15.11 3.76 2.74
C GLU A 207 14.98 4.83 1.65
N VAL A 208 15.37 6.09 1.93
CA VAL A 208 15.43 7.14 0.90
C VAL A 208 16.44 6.79 -0.20
N ARG A 209 17.64 6.28 0.12
CA ARG A 209 18.64 5.85 -0.88
C ARG A 209 18.04 4.76 -1.80
N THR A 210 17.33 3.78 -1.23
CA THR A 210 16.70 2.67 -1.96
C THR A 210 15.56 3.16 -2.86
N ALA A 211 14.60 3.95 -2.34
CA ALA A 211 13.49 4.48 -3.13
C ALA A 211 13.98 5.37 -4.28
N ARG A 212 14.92 6.28 -4.01
CA ARG A 212 15.63 7.10 -5.01
C ARG A 212 16.29 6.24 -6.10
N ALA A 213 16.91 5.12 -5.73
CA ALA A 213 17.59 4.22 -6.67
C ALA A 213 16.65 3.40 -7.57
N ALA A 214 15.36 3.32 -7.22
CA ALA A 214 14.27 2.79 -8.05
C ALA A 214 13.57 3.84 -8.92
N GLY A 215 14.00 5.12 -8.86
CA GLY A 215 13.43 6.22 -9.64
C GLY A 215 12.21 6.91 -9.01
N ILE A 216 11.83 6.53 -7.78
CA ILE A 216 10.75 7.14 -6.99
C ILE A 216 11.16 8.58 -6.63
N ASP A 217 10.20 9.52 -6.65
CA ASP A 217 10.44 10.94 -6.39
C ASP A 217 10.33 11.32 -4.93
N GLY A 218 9.62 10.50 -4.14
CA GLY A 218 9.34 10.82 -2.76
C GLY A 218 8.55 9.78 -2.00
N PHE A 219 8.19 10.14 -0.78
CA PHE A 219 7.19 9.42 0.01
C PHE A 219 5.95 10.28 0.25
N THR A 220 4.76 9.67 0.25
CA THR A 220 3.62 10.18 1.00
C THR A 220 3.82 9.74 2.46
N LEU A 221 4.18 10.68 3.33
CA LEU A 221 4.48 10.40 4.74
C LEU A 221 3.18 10.36 5.53
N ASP A 222 2.89 9.18 6.05
CA ASP A 222 1.67 8.88 6.80
C ASP A 222 1.76 9.36 8.25
N MET A 223 0.96 10.36 8.58
CA MET A 223 0.99 11.08 9.86
C MET A 223 0.01 10.45 10.85
N LEU A 224 0.32 9.24 11.33
CA LEU A 224 -0.56 8.48 12.24
C LEU A 224 -0.73 9.12 13.63
N SER A 225 0.19 9.97 14.06
CA SER A 225 0.10 10.72 15.32
C SER A 225 0.84 12.06 15.23
N LEU A 226 0.46 13.00 16.10
CA LEU A 226 1.10 14.32 16.23
C LEU A 226 2.15 14.38 17.36
N SER A 227 2.38 13.24 18.02
CA SER A 227 3.32 13.09 19.14
C SER A 227 3.84 11.66 19.27
N GLY A 228 4.96 11.49 19.96
CA GLY A 228 5.56 10.18 20.21
C GLY A 228 6.20 9.56 18.97
N LYS A 229 6.49 8.25 19.02
CA LYS A 229 7.46 7.62 18.11
C LYS A 229 7.17 7.81 16.60
N ASN A 230 5.91 7.76 16.19
CA ASN A 230 5.51 8.00 14.79
C ASN A 230 5.75 9.45 14.33
N TRP A 231 5.51 10.43 15.21
CA TRP A 231 5.81 11.85 14.96
C TRP A 231 7.32 12.14 14.98
N ASP A 232 8.07 11.52 15.89
CA ASP A 232 9.54 11.66 15.94
C ASP A 232 10.17 11.09 14.66
N ARG A 233 9.71 9.92 14.23
CA ARG A 233 10.12 9.26 12.98
C ARG A 233 9.69 10.05 11.73
N SER A 234 8.51 10.68 11.76
CA SER A 234 8.08 11.64 10.73
C SER A 234 9.09 12.78 10.57
N ASN A 235 9.49 13.41 11.69
CA ASN A 235 10.48 14.49 11.69
C ASN A 235 11.88 14.02 11.23
N LEU A 236 12.31 12.84 11.65
CA LEU A 236 13.57 12.22 11.19
C LEU A 236 13.55 11.94 9.68
N LEU A 237 12.42 11.46 9.11
CA LEU A 237 12.31 11.21 7.67
C LEU A 237 12.46 12.51 6.85
N MET A 238 11.86 13.63 7.29
CA MET A 238 12.05 14.93 6.64
C MET A 238 13.53 15.36 6.60
N ALA A 239 14.29 15.02 7.65
CA ALA A 239 15.72 15.30 7.75
C ALA A 239 16.59 14.31 6.96
N ALA A 240 16.16 13.05 6.81
CA ALA A 240 16.85 12.00 6.06
C ALA A 240 16.69 12.20 4.55
N ALA A 241 15.46 12.51 4.10
CA ALA A 241 15.17 12.88 2.71
C ALA A 241 16.08 14.02 2.24
N ARG A 242 16.13 15.11 3.03
CA ARG A 242 16.96 16.29 2.72
C ARG A 242 18.46 15.99 2.60
N SER A 243 19.02 15.07 3.39
CA SER A 243 20.47 14.82 3.41
C SER A 243 20.92 13.83 2.34
N VAL A 244 20.06 12.87 1.98
CA VAL A 244 20.35 11.88 0.94
C VAL A 244 20.18 12.46 -0.47
N ASP A 245 19.12 13.24 -0.70
CA ASP A 245 18.81 13.80 -2.00
C ASP A 245 17.86 15.02 -1.86
N PRO A 246 18.36 16.26 -1.99
CA PRO A 246 17.52 17.46 -1.92
C PRO A 246 16.36 17.52 -2.93
N ALA A 247 16.39 16.71 -3.99
CA ALA A 247 15.31 16.58 -4.97
C ALA A 247 14.29 15.45 -4.63
N PHE A 248 14.60 14.55 -3.69
CA PHE A 248 13.63 13.61 -3.14
C PHE A 248 12.70 14.34 -2.16
N LYS A 249 11.39 14.18 -2.30
CA LYS A 249 10.39 14.98 -1.57
C LYS A 249 9.46 14.14 -0.69
N ILE A 250 8.84 14.79 0.28
CA ILE A 250 7.88 14.18 1.19
C ILE A 250 6.55 14.94 1.07
N MET A 251 5.53 14.29 0.50
CA MET A 251 4.16 14.78 0.51
C MET A 251 3.55 14.45 1.88
N LEU A 252 2.82 15.38 2.50
CA LEU A 252 2.29 15.18 3.85
C LEU A 252 0.89 14.56 3.78
N MET A 253 0.69 13.43 4.46
CA MET A 253 -0.55 12.67 4.49
C MET A 253 -1.07 12.52 5.93
N PRO A 254 -1.97 13.42 6.39
CA PRO A 254 -2.77 13.19 7.58
C PRO A 254 -3.65 11.93 7.45
N ASP A 255 -3.51 10.95 8.36
CA ASP A 255 -4.40 9.80 8.43
C ASP A 255 -5.67 10.15 9.22
N MET A 256 -6.83 10.21 8.55
CA MET A 256 -8.10 10.55 9.21
C MET A 256 -8.88 9.33 9.77
N THR A 257 -8.21 8.19 9.91
CA THR A 257 -8.59 7.03 10.74
C THR A 257 -7.81 7.00 12.04
N SER A 258 -6.51 7.34 12.03
CA SER A 258 -5.67 7.41 13.24
C SER A 258 -5.73 8.76 13.96
N LEU A 259 -5.75 9.89 13.23
CA LEU A 259 -5.83 11.22 13.82
C LEU A 259 -7.27 11.58 14.21
N ASN A 260 -7.60 11.38 15.49
CA ASN A 260 -8.81 11.92 16.07
C ASN A 260 -8.61 13.37 16.54
N THR A 261 -9.06 14.36 15.79
CA THR A 261 -9.21 15.75 16.29
C THR A 261 -10.31 16.47 15.55
N ASP A 262 -11.08 17.32 16.23
CA ASP A 262 -12.08 18.20 15.61
C ASP A 262 -11.59 19.65 15.42
N ASP A 263 -10.48 20.06 16.03
CA ASP A 263 -9.90 21.40 15.84
C ASP A 263 -9.05 21.44 14.54
N PRO A 264 -9.45 22.22 13.51
CA PRO A 264 -8.64 22.40 12.30
C PRO A 264 -7.26 23.02 12.59
N GLY A 265 -7.13 23.76 13.70
CA GLY A 265 -5.90 24.42 14.14
C GLY A 265 -4.82 23.44 14.57
N VAL A 266 -5.17 22.42 15.35
CA VAL A 266 -4.20 21.38 15.80
C VAL A 266 -3.55 20.68 14.61
N LEU A 267 -4.35 20.30 13.60
CA LEU A 267 -3.81 19.68 12.40
C LEU A 267 -3.03 20.69 11.52
N ALA A 268 -3.51 21.92 11.38
CA ALA A 268 -2.80 22.95 10.62
C ALA A 268 -1.40 23.27 11.20
N ASP A 269 -1.28 23.35 12.52
CA ASP A 269 -0.01 23.61 13.21
C ASP A 269 0.99 22.44 13.04
N ALA A 270 0.50 21.20 13.00
CA ALA A 270 1.32 20.01 12.71
C ALA A 270 1.77 19.97 11.23
N ILE A 271 0.87 20.21 10.28
CA ILE A 271 1.19 20.30 8.85
C ILE A 271 2.18 21.43 8.57
N ALA A 272 2.05 22.58 9.25
CA ALA A 272 3.01 23.68 9.15
C ALA A 272 4.40 23.30 9.67
N THR A 273 4.46 22.53 10.78
CA THR A 273 5.72 22.10 11.39
C THR A 273 6.54 21.21 10.44
N LEU A 274 5.96 20.15 9.88
CA LEU A 274 6.65 19.32 8.88
C LEU A 274 6.82 20.08 7.54
N GLY A 275 5.83 20.86 7.14
CA GLY A 275 5.83 21.63 5.89
C GLY A 275 6.90 22.72 5.81
N GLY A 276 7.50 23.11 6.94
CA GLY A 276 8.67 24.00 7.01
C GLY A 276 9.99 23.35 6.58
N ALA A 277 10.07 22.02 6.51
CA ALA A 277 11.28 21.31 6.10
C ALA A 277 11.51 21.40 4.57
N PRO A 278 12.73 21.64 4.05
CA PRO A 278 13.00 21.70 2.61
C PRO A 278 12.77 20.40 1.81
N ALA A 279 12.54 19.28 2.49
CA ALA A 279 12.09 18.03 1.89
C ALA A 279 10.57 18.03 1.59
N ALA A 280 9.76 18.88 2.22
CA ALA A 280 8.33 18.92 2.02
C ALA A 280 7.97 19.19 0.54
N HIS A 281 7.08 18.39 -0.02
CA HIS A 281 6.70 18.49 -1.43
C HIS A 281 5.87 19.75 -1.68
N ARG A 282 6.31 20.54 -2.66
CA ARG A 282 5.69 21.80 -3.06
C ARG A 282 5.56 21.85 -4.58
N LEU A 283 4.46 22.42 -5.05
CA LEU A 283 4.29 22.75 -6.46
C LEU A 283 5.27 23.87 -6.87
N PRO A 284 5.54 24.07 -8.17
CA PRO A 284 6.39 25.17 -8.66
C PRO A 284 5.92 26.57 -8.24
N ASP A 285 4.62 26.74 -7.94
CA ASP A 285 4.05 28.00 -7.42
C ASP A 285 4.25 28.20 -5.90
N GLY A 286 4.96 27.28 -5.23
CA GLY A 286 5.29 27.31 -3.80
C GLY A 286 4.26 26.67 -2.86
N ARG A 287 3.07 26.28 -3.34
CA ARG A 287 2.04 25.62 -2.52
C ARG A 287 2.54 24.29 -1.94
N LEU A 288 2.34 24.08 -0.65
CA LEU A 288 2.57 22.81 0.03
C LEU A 288 1.53 21.79 -0.43
N VAL A 289 1.96 20.61 -0.88
CA VAL A 289 1.03 19.53 -1.24
C VAL A 289 0.66 18.75 0.00
N VAL A 290 -0.64 18.66 0.27
CA VAL A 290 -1.21 17.93 1.41
C VAL A 290 -2.26 16.97 0.87
N SER A 291 -2.07 15.68 1.16
CA SER A 291 -2.88 14.58 0.62
C SER A 291 -3.34 13.69 1.78
N PRO A 292 -4.41 14.06 2.52
CA PRO A 292 -4.87 13.26 3.65
C PRO A 292 -5.49 11.94 3.18
N PHE A 293 -5.20 10.87 3.92
CA PHE A 293 -5.83 9.56 3.78
C PHE A 293 -7.23 9.59 4.40
N LYS A 294 -8.22 9.02 3.68
CA LYS A 294 -9.64 9.00 4.07
C LYS A 294 -10.17 10.42 4.35
N ALA A 295 -9.89 11.33 3.42
CA ALA A 295 -10.21 12.75 3.55
C ALA A 295 -11.69 13.04 3.88
N GLU A 296 -12.61 12.18 3.46
CA GLU A 296 -14.06 12.25 3.70
C GLU A 296 -14.47 12.11 5.17
N ALA A 297 -13.58 11.62 6.05
CA ALA A 297 -13.83 11.57 7.49
C ALA A 297 -14.01 12.95 8.13
N LYS A 298 -13.62 14.04 7.42
CA LYS A 298 -13.97 15.43 7.75
C LYS A 298 -14.58 16.12 6.53
N SER A 299 -15.43 17.13 6.75
CA SER A 299 -16.09 17.83 5.65
C SER A 299 -15.12 18.71 4.85
N ALA A 300 -15.46 18.99 3.58
CA ALA A 300 -14.71 19.96 2.77
C ALA A 300 -14.65 21.36 3.43
N ALA A 301 -15.67 21.74 4.21
CA ALA A 301 -15.66 22.98 5.00
C ALA A 301 -14.61 22.96 6.12
N TRP A 302 -14.44 21.83 6.82
CA TRP A 302 -13.40 21.64 7.84
C TRP A 302 -12.00 21.72 7.20
N TRP A 303 -11.79 21.03 6.07
CA TRP A 303 -10.52 21.13 5.31
C TRP A 303 -10.23 22.54 4.78
N THR A 304 -11.27 23.31 4.43
CA THR A 304 -11.12 24.73 4.09
C THR A 304 -10.60 25.54 5.28
N GLN A 305 -11.05 25.24 6.50
CA GLN A 305 -10.56 25.90 7.72
C GLN A 305 -9.09 25.52 8.02
N VAL A 306 -8.69 24.24 7.88
CA VAL A 306 -7.27 23.82 7.98
C VAL A 306 -6.40 24.63 7.02
N MET A 307 -6.82 24.76 5.75
CA MET A 307 -6.07 25.48 4.73
C MET A 307 -6.02 26.99 4.96
N GLU A 308 -7.10 27.62 5.44
CA GLU A 308 -7.09 29.04 5.77
C GLU A 308 -6.25 29.34 7.02
N ILE A 309 -6.19 28.42 8.00
CA ILE A 309 -5.28 28.54 9.16
C ILE A 309 -3.81 28.38 8.72
N LEU A 310 -3.48 27.40 7.87
CA LEU A 310 -2.15 27.28 7.24
C LEU A 310 -1.75 28.58 6.54
N LYS A 311 -2.66 29.19 5.78
CA LYS A 311 -2.44 30.44 5.05
C LYS A 311 -2.30 31.66 5.97
N THR A 312 -3.15 31.81 6.99
CA THR A 312 -3.22 33.01 7.83
C THR A 312 -2.26 33.02 9.02
N ARG A 313 -2.07 31.87 9.70
CA ARG A 313 -1.15 31.77 10.85
C ARG A 313 0.29 31.47 10.43
N HIS A 314 0.47 30.65 9.40
CA HIS A 314 1.78 30.11 9.01
C HIS A 314 2.31 30.59 7.64
N GLY A 315 1.51 31.37 6.89
CA GLY A 315 1.87 31.83 5.54
C GLY A 315 1.91 30.72 4.48
N VAL A 316 1.45 29.51 4.81
CA VAL A 316 1.51 28.34 3.94
C VAL A 316 0.26 28.28 3.07
N ARG A 317 0.41 28.53 1.76
CA ARG A 317 -0.61 28.18 0.76
C ARG A 317 -0.56 26.67 0.48
N THR A 318 -1.72 26.04 0.31
CA THR A 318 -1.87 24.59 0.16
C THR A 318 -2.37 24.20 -1.24
N ALA A 319 -1.89 23.07 -1.75
CA ALA A 319 -2.44 22.35 -2.89
C ALA A 319 -2.99 21.01 -2.36
N PHE A 320 -4.32 20.90 -2.30
CA PHE A 320 -4.99 19.81 -1.63
C PHE A 320 -5.25 18.64 -2.59
N VAL A 321 -4.80 17.44 -2.25
CA VAL A 321 -4.94 16.23 -3.08
C VAL A 321 -5.55 15.11 -2.23
N PRO A 322 -6.81 15.22 -1.78
CA PRO A 322 -7.42 14.27 -0.87
C PRO A 322 -7.48 12.86 -1.47
N LEU A 323 -7.16 11.87 -0.62
CA LEU A 323 -7.26 10.45 -0.92
C LEU A 323 -8.49 9.87 -0.22
N PHE A 324 -9.36 9.21 -0.99
CA PHE A 324 -10.64 8.68 -0.50
C PHE A 324 -10.67 7.15 -0.42
N LEU A 325 -11.58 6.64 0.41
CA LEU A 325 -12.07 5.26 0.35
C LEU A 325 -13.35 5.15 -0.51
N ASP A 326 -14.13 6.22 -0.63
CA ASP A 326 -15.20 6.37 -1.64
C ASP A 326 -15.06 7.70 -2.41
N PHE A 327 -14.15 7.72 -3.39
CA PHE A 327 -14.02 8.87 -4.30
C PHE A 327 -15.33 9.14 -5.07
N GLY A 328 -16.11 8.10 -5.38
CA GLY A 328 -17.35 8.17 -6.14
C GLY A 328 -18.46 8.99 -5.45
N ALA A 329 -18.58 8.86 -4.13
CA ALA A 329 -19.52 9.64 -3.32
C ALA A 329 -19.05 11.07 -3.02
N HIS A 330 -17.73 11.30 -2.93
CA HIS A 330 -17.20 12.52 -2.31
C HIS A 330 -16.59 13.55 -3.28
N ASN A 331 -16.18 13.16 -4.50
CA ASN A 331 -15.52 14.04 -5.50
C ASN A 331 -16.15 15.44 -5.64
N GLY A 332 -17.46 15.54 -5.88
CA GLY A 332 -18.13 16.80 -6.17
C GLY A 332 -18.14 17.81 -5.01
N ALA A 333 -18.16 17.33 -3.76
CA ALA A 333 -18.10 18.19 -2.58
C ALA A 333 -16.69 18.75 -2.32
N PHE A 334 -15.65 18.02 -2.75
CA PHE A 334 -14.25 18.38 -2.58
C PHE A 334 -13.66 19.12 -3.80
N ALA A 335 -14.23 18.97 -4.99
CA ALA A 335 -13.76 19.62 -6.22
C ALA A 335 -13.54 21.15 -6.13
N PRO A 336 -14.33 21.95 -5.39
CA PRO A 336 -14.06 23.39 -5.24
C PRO A 336 -12.74 23.71 -4.51
N ILE A 337 -12.26 22.81 -3.65
CA ILE A 337 -11.09 23.03 -2.77
C ILE A 337 -9.85 22.23 -3.18
N SER A 338 -10.02 21.16 -3.96
CA SER A 338 -8.93 20.30 -4.43
C SER A 338 -8.12 20.88 -5.59
N TYR A 339 -6.83 20.56 -5.60
CA TYR A 339 -5.93 20.64 -6.76
C TYR A 339 -5.91 19.30 -7.54
N GLY A 340 -5.98 18.19 -6.83
CA GLY A 340 -5.98 16.83 -7.38
C GLY A 340 -6.87 15.88 -6.57
N PHE A 341 -6.92 14.62 -6.96
CA PHE A 341 -7.61 13.55 -6.25
C PHE A 341 -6.82 12.24 -6.27
N SER A 342 -7.12 11.35 -5.32
CA SER A 342 -6.61 9.97 -5.24
C SER A 342 -7.68 9.07 -4.62
N GLU A 343 -7.57 7.75 -4.81
CA GLU A 343 -8.23 6.75 -3.95
C GLU A 343 -7.19 5.78 -3.37
N TRP A 344 -7.57 4.94 -2.40
CA TRP A 344 -6.67 3.92 -1.83
C TRP A 344 -6.45 2.73 -2.79
N GLY A 345 -7.37 2.53 -3.75
CA GLY A 345 -7.28 1.56 -4.84
C GLY A 345 -7.61 0.11 -4.45
N SER A 346 -7.89 -0.72 -5.46
CA SER A 346 -8.10 -2.16 -5.29
C SER A 346 -6.78 -2.93 -5.29
N ARG A 347 -6.74 -4.04 -4.54
CA ARG A 347 -5.57 -4.92 -4.35
C ARG A 347 -5.64 -6.22 -5.15
N SER A 348 -6.71 -6.41 -5.93
CA SER A 348 -6.85 -7.54 -6.85
C SER A 348 -6.90 -7.08 -8.32
N TYR A 349 -6.32 -7.87 -9.21
CA TYR A 349 -6.19 -7.58 -10.64
C TYR A 349 -7.53 -7.49 -11.39
N VAL A 350 -8.60 -8.09 -10.85
CA VAL A 350 -9.97 -8.00 -11.38
C VAL A 350 -10.74 -6.76 -10.90
N GLY A 351 -10.29 -6.11 -9.81
CA GLY A 351 -11.02 -5.05 -9.14
C GLY A 351 -10.72 -3.63 -9.63
N GLN A 352 -10.24 -3.48 -10.87
CA GLN A 352 -9.70 -2.21 -11.40
C GLN A 352 -10.73 -1.35 -12.16
N GLU A 353 -12.02 -1.70 -12.09
CA GLU A 353 -13.12 -0.99 -12.76
C GLU A 353 -13.29 0.49 -12.34
N SER A 354 -12.64 0.93 -11.25
CA SER A 354 -12.60 2.33 -10.83
C SER A 354 -11.62 3.19 -11.64
N SER A 355 -10.39 2.70 -11.86
CA SER A 355 -9.25 3.49 -12.35
C SER A 355 -9.58 4.35 -13.57
N THR A 356 -9.97 3.73 -14.69
CA THR A 356 -10.34 4.44 -15.94
C THR A 356 -11.46 5.47 -15.77
N ARG A 357 -12.44 5.19 -14.92
CA ARG A 357 -13.58 6.06 -14.65
C ARG A 357 -13.15 7.27 -13.84
N ASP A 358 -12.30 7.06 -12.83
CA ASP A 358 -12.02 8.03 -11.80
C ASP A 358 -10.85 8.97 -12.15
N VAL A 359 -9.90 8.49 -12.97
CA VAL A 359 -8.96 9.36 -13.71
C VAL A 359 -9.75 10.37 -14.56
N ARG A 360 -10.67 9.89 -15.41
CA ARG A 360 -11.49 10.75 -16.29
C ARG A 360 -12.35 11.73 -15.49
N ARG A 361 -12.98 11.27 -14.40
CA ARG A 361 -13.76 12.13 -13.50
C ARG A 361 -12.92 13.23 -12.85
N ALA A 362 -11.67 12.97 -12.50
CA ALA A 362 -10.77 14.01 -12.00
C ALA A 362 -10.44 15.03 -13.10
N HIS A 363 -10.11 14.58 -14.31
CA HIS A 363 -9.82 15.43 -15.47
C HIS A 363 -11.03 16.27 -15.91
N ASP A 364 -12.24 15.70 -15.92
CA ASP A 364 -13.51 16.40 -16.20
C ASP A 364 -13.80 17.52 -15.17
N LEU A 365 -13.32 17.36 -13.93
CA LEU A 365 -13.37 18.36 -12.87
C LEU A 365 -12.19 19.36 -12.89
N GLY A 366 -11.31 19.27 -13.90
CA GLY A 366 -10.12 20.10 -14.05
C GLY A 366 -9.04 19.84 -12.99
N LYS A 367 -8.97 18.61 -12.45
CA LYS A 367 -8.06 18.18 -11.38
C LYS A 367 -7.09 17.13 -11.89
N ILE A 368 -5.89 17.08 -11.29
CA ILE A 368 -4.98 15.95 -11.53
C ILE A 368 -5.50 14.68 -10.84
N TRP A 369 -5.12 13.51 -11.36
CA TRP A 369 -5.32 12.23 -10.68
C TRP A 369 -4.00 11.61 -10.21
N MET A 370 -3.96 11.19 -8.96
CA MET A 370 -2.91 10.35 -8.39
C MET A 370 -3.41 8.90 -8.31
N GLN A 371 -2.90 8.04 -9.18
CA GLN A 371 -3.35 6.66 -9.27
C GLN A 371 -2.71 5.80 -8.17
N PRO A 372 -3.50 5.04 -7.39
CA PRO A 372 -2.96 3.98 -6.53
C PRO A 372 -2.44 2.80 -7.36
N VAL A 373 -1.24 2.36 -7.02
CA VAL A 373 -0.56 1.17 -7.57
C VAL A 373 -0.21 0.24 -6.43
N SER A 374 -0.35 -1.08 -6.64
CA SER A 374 -0.38 -2.06 -5.53
C SER A 374 0.28 -3.38 -5.89
N VAL A 375 0.89 -4.05 -4.90
CA VAL A 375 1.42 -5.42 -5.05
C VAL A 375 0.37 -6.47 -4.69
N GLN A 376 -0.03 -6.51 -3.43
CA GLN A 376 -0.95 -7.47 -2.83
C GLN A 376 -1.53 -6.88 -1.53
N ASP A 377 -2.41 -7.62 -0.86
CA ASP A 377 -2.91 -7.26 0.48
C ASP A 377 -3.33 -8.53 1.24
N ALA A 378 -2.76 -8.77 2.42
CA ALA A 378 -3.12 -9.87 3.31
C ALA A 378 -2.92 -9.46 4.77
N ARG A 379 -3.99 -9.56 5.57
CA ARG A 379 -4.13 -8.96 6.92
C ARG A 379 -4.50 -10.03 7.95
N PRO A 380 -3.52 -10.72 8.58
CA PRO A 380 -3.79 -11.76 9.55
C PRO A 380 -4.70 -11.29 10.69
N ASN A 381 -4.40 -10.11 11.24
CA ASN A 381 -5.14 -9.47 12.34
C ASN A 381 -6.61 -9.14 12.03
N GLN A 382 -6.98 -9.02 10.75
CA GLN A 382 -8.35 -8.72 10.28
C GLN A 382 -9.05 -9.94 9.66
N GLY A 383 -8.35 -11.06 9.45
CA GLY A 383 -8.90 -12.26 8.84
C GLY A 383 -9.28 -12.09 7.36
N ILE A 384 -8.58 -11.22 6.63
CA ILE A 384 -8.89 -10.91 5.21
C ILE A 384 -7.65 -10.80 4.34
N TYR A 385 -7.80 -11.04 3.04
CA TYR A 385 -6.80 -10.76 2.00
C TYR A 385 -7.47 -10.40 0.66
N ASP A 386 -6.68 -9.90 -0.29
CA ASP A 386 -7.03 -9.84 -1.70
C ASP A 386 -6.13 -10.77 -2.53
N GLU A 387 -6.72 -11.46 -3.50
CA GLU A 387 -6.01 -12.31 -4.43
C GLU A 387 -5.28 -11.45 -5.49
N ALA A 388 -3.97 -11.26 -5.28
CA ALA A 388 -3.11 -10.49 -6.16
C ALA A 388 -2.84 -11.16 -7.52
N GLY A 389 -3.01 -12.49 -7.60
CA GLY A 389 -2.75 -13.27 -8.79
C GLY A 389 -1.28 -13.25 -9.20
N ASN A 390 -0.37 -13.61 -8.27
CA ASN A 390 1.07 -13.38 -8.41
C ASN A 390 1.33 -11.88 -8.65
N THR A 391 2.13 -11.48 -9.65
CA THR A 391 2.37 -10.05 -9.94
C THR A 391 1.24 -9.38 -10.75
N ALA A 392 0.10 -10.05 -10.97
CA ALA A 392 -0.97 -9.52 -11.83
C ALA A 392 -1.57 -8.21 -11.32
N THR A 393 -1.80 -8.02 -10.01
CA THR A 393 -2.25 -6.72 -9.47
C THR A 393 -1.22 -5.62 -9.73
N LEU A 394 0.08 -5.90 -9.53
CA LEU A 394 1.15 -4.93 -9.79
C LEU A 394 1.19 -4.51 -11.25
N ARG A 395 1.15 -5.48 -12.18
CA ARG A 395 1.13 -5.18 -13.62
C ARG A 395 -0.14 -4.44 -14.03
N SER A 396 -1.31 -4.85 -13.52
CA SER A 396 -2.62 -4.28 -13.87
C SER A 396 -2.74 -2.83 -13.37
N THR A 397 -2.44 -2.57 -12.09
CA THR A 397 -2.50 -1.21 -11.52
C THR A 397 -1.50 -0.25 -12.18
N TRP A 398 -0.28 -0.71 -12.50
CA TRP A 398 0.67 0.08 -13.30
C TRP A 398 0.18 0.34 -14.73
N THR A 399 -0.46 -0.64 -15.38
CA THR A 399 -1.03 -0.47 -16.73
C THR A 399 -2.11 0.61 -16.71
N HIS A 400 -3.03 0.59 -15.73
CA HIS A 400 -4.03 1.64 -15.55
C HIS A 400 -3.39 3.03 -15.34
N ALA A 401 -2.37 3.15 -14.49
CA ALA A 401 -1.63 4.41 -14.30
C ALA A 401 -1.05 4.97 -15.62
N ILE A 402 -0.56 4.09 -16.50
CA ILE A 402 0.07 4.45 -17.78
C ILE A 402 -0.97 4.75 -18.87
N GLU A 403 -1.99 3.91 -19.02
CA GLU A 403 -2.90 3.89 -20.17
C GLU A 403 -4.15 4.76 -19.98
N ASP A 404 -4.66 4.89 -18.76
CA ASP A 404 -5.74 5.85 -18.47
C ASP A 404 -5.24 7.30 -18.39
N GLY A 405 -3.90 7.50 -18.31
CA GLY A 405 -3.26 8.80 -18.38
C GLY A 405 -3.09 9.54 -17.05
N ALA A 406 -3.10 8.81 -15.92
CA ALA A 406 -2.93 9.37 -14.57
C ALA A 406 -1.74 10.34 -14.46
N ASP A 407 -1.87 11.40 -13.66
CA ASP A 407 -0.85 12.46 -13.56
C ASP A 407 0.27 12.06 -12.63
N TRP A 408 -0.08 11.60 -11.43
CA TRP A 408 0.86 11.10 -10.42
C TRP A 408 0.52 9.64 -10.08
N VAL A 409 1.40 8.97 -9.35
CA VAL A 409 1.17 7.64 -8.77
C VAL A 409 1.50 7.65 -7.28
N GLN A 410 0.67 6.96 -6.50
CA GLN A 410 1.03 6.48 -5.16
C GLN A 410 1.24 4.97 -5.19
N LEU A 411 2.42 4.51 -4.75
CA LEU A 411 2.67 3.11 -4.44
C LEU A 411 2.13 2.82 -3.04
N THR A 412 1.11 1.97 -2.96
CA THR A 412 0.44 1.60 -1.72
C THR A 412 0.84 0.16 -1.35
N THR A 413 1.85 -0.04 -0.48
CA THR A 413 2.61 0.94 0.33
C THR A 413 4.12 0.80 0.17
N TRP A 414 4.91 1.74 0.70
CA TRP A 414 6.34 1.49 0.85
C TRP A 414 6.56 0.30 1.80
N ASN A 415 6.04 0.36 3.03
CA ASN A 415 6.48 -0.51 4.12
C ASN A 415 5.38 -0.93 5.12
N ASP A 416 4.10 -1.01 4.72
CA ASP A 416 3.07 -1.62 5.56
C ASP A 416 3.03 -3.16 5.41
N TYR A 417 3.89 -3.81 6.18
CA TYR A 417 3.96 -5.26 6.32
C TYR A 417 2.70 -5.87 6.98
N SER A 418 1.89 -5.09 7.69
CA SER A 418 0.66 -5.59 8.34
C SER A 418 -0.49 -5.79 7.36
N GLU A 419 -0.41 -5.08 6.21
CA GLU A 419 -1.20 -5.34 5.03
C GLU A 419 -0.47 -6.24 4.01
N GLY A 420 0.81 -6.58 4.21
CA GLY A 420 1.62 -7.30 3.20
C GLY A 420 1.81 -6.51 1.90
N SER A 421 1.61 -5.19 1.93
CA SER A 421 1.49 -4.33 0.74
C SER A 421 2.81 -3.66 0.33
N GLN A 422 3.94 -4.07 0.93
CA GLN A 422 5.24 -3.43 0.79
C GLN A 422 5.83 -3.49 -0.64
N PHE A 423 6.26 -2.33 -1.13
CA PHE A 423 7.19 -2.17 -2.25
C PHE A 423 8.65 -2.04 -1.79
N ALA A 424 8.89 -1.81 -0.50
CA ALA A 424 10.22 -1.81 0.10
C ALA A 424 10.83 -3.22 0.05
N PRO A 425 12.16 -3.35 -0.08
CA PRO A 425 12.82 -4.65 -0.07
C PRO A 425 12.64 -5.39 1.25
N SER A 426 12.18 -6.62 1.16
CA SER A 426 11.74 -7.44 2.30
C SER A 426 12.37 -8.83 2.29
N LEU A 427 12.21 -9.58 3.38
CA LEU A 427 12.72 -10.95 3.47
C LEU A 427 12.07 -11.83 2.39
N HIS A 428 10.74 -11.83 2.28
CA HIS A 428 10.01 -12.78 1.42
C HIS A 428 9.93 -12.39 -0.06
N ASN A 429 10.28 -11.14 -0.41
CA ASN A 429 10.13 -10.62 -1.77
C ASN A 429 11.43 -10.03 -2.35
N GLY A 430 12.53 -10.04 -1.58
CA GLY A 430 13.82 -9.48 -1.97
C GLY A 430 13.68 -8.07 -2.50
N HIS A 431 14.06 -7.84 -3.75
CA HIS A 431 13.83 -6.58 -4.48
C HIS A 431 12.76 -6.68 -5.59
N ALA A 432 12.12 -7.84 -5.78
CA ALA A 432 11.40 -8.17 -7.01
C ALA A 432 10.29 -7.15 -7.37
N TYR A 433 9.42 -6.79 -6.41
CA TYR A 433 8.35 -5.83 -6.66
C TYR A 433 8.87 -4.41 -6.94
N LEU A 434 9.98 -4.00 -6.32
CA LEU A 434 10.60 -2.69 -6.53
C LEU A 434 11.29 -2.60 -7.91
N ASP A 435 11.90 -3.69 -8.34
CA ASP A 435 12.57 -3.80 -9.63
C ASP A 435 11.58 -3.83 -10.80
N LEU A 436 10.49 -4.59 -10.67
CA LEU A 436 9.35 -4.54 -11.59
C LEU A 436 8.73 -3.12 -11.62
N THR A 437 8.53 -2.51 -10.46
CA THR A 437 8.02 -1.14 -10.33
C THR A 437 8.91 -0.13 -11.05
N SER A 438 10.23 -0.27 -10.99
CA SER A 438 11.19 0.60 -11.68
C SER A 438 10.98 0.60 -13.21
N TYR A 439 10.59 -0.54 -13.79
CA TYR A 439 10.32 -0.66 -15.24
C TYR A 439 9.06 0.10 -15.66
N TYR A 440 7.93 -0.15 -14.96
CA TYR A 440 6.67 0.53 -15.25
C TYR A 440 6.73 2.04 -14.92
N LEU A 441 7.39 2.42 -13.82
CA LEU A 441 7.71 3.81 -13.48
C LEU A 441 8.46 4.52 -14.62
N THR A 442 9.44 3.85 -15.24
CA THR A 442 10.20 4.44 -16.35
C THR A 442 9.28 4.71 -17.55
N LYS A 443 8.36 3.79 -17.87
CA LYS A 443 7.35 4.00 -18.93
C LYS A 443 6.37 5.12 -18.59
N PHE A 444 5.83 5.13 -17.37
CA PHE A 444 4.91 6.16 -16.89
C PHE A 444 5.49 7.57 -17.04
N LYS A 445 6.76 7.75 -16.66
CA LYS A 445 7.42 9.06 -16.63
C LYS A 445 7.98 9.48 -17.98
N THR A 446 8.61 8.58 -18.74
CA THR A 446 9.24 8.93 -20.03
C THR A 446 8.34 8.76 -21.24
N GLY A 447 7.14 8.18 -21.07
CA GLY A 447 6.26 7.77 -22.17
C GLY A 447 6.77 6.55 -22.96
N SER A 448 8.00 6.09 -22.72
CA SER A 448 8.69 5.05 -23.49
C SER A 448 8.99 3.82 -22.64
N TRP A 449 8.76 2.61 -23.15
CA TRP A 449 9.23 1.40 -22.47
C TRP A 449 10.77 1.36 -22.54
N PRO A 450 11.48 1.17 -21.41
CA PRO A 450 12.93 1.08 -21.46
C PRO A 450 13.34 -0.24 -22.11
N LYS A 451 14.40 -0.22 -22.93
CA LYS A 451 14.87 -1.42 -23.63
C LYS A 451 15.37 -2.47 -22.63
N ILE A 452 14.84 -3.69 -22.73
CA ILE A 452 15.42 -4.87 -22.08
C ILE A 452 16.75 -5.20 -22.78
N VAL A 453 17.83 -5.24 -22.01
CA VAL A 453 19.22 -5.44 -22.46
C VAL A 453 19.93 -6.56 -21.69
N ARG A 454 19.26 -7.14 -20.68
CA ARG A 454 19.70 -8.30 -19.91
C ARG A 454 18.50 -9.21 -19.72
N ASP A 455 18.70 -10.51 -19.77
CA ASP A 455 17.66 -11.44 -19.36
C ASP A 455 17.49 -11.35 -17.83
N THR A 456 16.25 -11.37 -17.36
CA THR A 456 15.94 -11.43 -15.93
C THR A 456 14.66 -12.22 -15.73
N LEU A 457 14.69 -13.19 -14.84
CA LEU A 457 13.53 -13.92 -14.38
C LEU A 457 13.08 -13.35 -13.03
N TYR A 458 11.77 -13.18 -12.88
CA TYR A 458 11.12 -12.99 -11.59
C TYR A 458 10.23 -14.20 -11.35
N LEU A 459 10.34 -14.80 -10.18
CA LEU A 459 9.63 -16.03 -9.81
C LEU A 459 8.81 -15.75 -8.56
N THR A 460 7.49 -16.02 -8.61
CA THR A 460 6.62 -15.78 -7.45
C THR A 460 5.67 -16.95 -7.21
N ALA A 461 5.33 -17.19 -5.95
CA ALA A 461 4.39 -18.23 -5.53
C ALA A 461 3.90 -17.98 -4.08
N ARG A 462 2.88 -18.72 -3.63
CA ARG A 462 2.61 -18.91 -2.20
C ARG A 462 3.42 -20.09 -1.66
N THR A 463 3.73 -20.07 -0.36
CA THR A 463 4.34 -21.18 0.40
C THR A 463 3.34 -22.26 0.84
N GLN A 464 2.05 -22.05 0.58
CA GLN A 464 0.99 -23.03 0.79
C GLN A 464 -0.06 -22.94 -0.32
N PHE A 465 -0.89 -23.97 -0.43
CA PHE A 465 -2.12 -23.90 -1.22
C PHE A 465 -3.17 -23.05 -0.51
N ALA A 466 -3.98 -22.31 -1.26
CA ALA A 466 -5.00 -21.40 -0.73
C ALA A 466 -6.13 -22.11 0.05
N SER A 467 -6.29 -23.43 -0.13
CA SER A 467 -7.26 -24.27 0.58
C SER A 467 -6.64 -25.12 1.70
N VAL A 468 -5.45 -24.79 2.20
CA VAL A 468 -4.85 -25.45 3.35
C VAL A 468 -5.24 -24.72 4.63
N ASP A 469 -5.98 -25.42 5.49
CA ASP A 469 -6.16 -25.04 6.90
C ASP A 469 -4.85 -25.24 7.67
N PRO A 470 -4.40 -24.28 8.49
CA PRO A 470 -3.19 -24.44 9.29
C PRO A 470 -3.40 -25.41 10.47
N THR A 471 -2.31 -26.03 10.93
CA THR A 471 -2.32 -26.96 12.07
C THR A 471 -2.03 -26.28 13.42
N GLY A 472 -1.65 -25.01 13.44
CA GLY A 472 -1.42 -24.23 14.66
C GLY A 472 -2.71 -23.69 15.29
N GLY A 473 -2.59 -23.09 16.48
CA GLY A 473 -3.72 -22.64 17.32
C GLY A 473 -4.52 -21.42 16.82
N GLN A 474 -4.50 -21.11 15.52
CA GLN A 474 -5.23 -19.97 14.97
C GLN A 474 -6.75 -20.13 15.11
N SER A 475 -7.40 -19.06 15.56
CA SER A 475 -8.87 -18.93 15.63
C SER A 475 -9.41 -17.77 14.80
N LEU A 476 -8.55 -17.12 14.02
CA LEU A 476 -8.86 -16.22 12.92
C LEU A 476 -7.98 -16.61 11.73
N LEU A 477 -8.64 -17.03 10.65
CA LEU A 477 -8.02 -17.33 9.36
C LEU A 477 -8.41 -16.25 8.35
N MET A 478 -7.53 -16.01 7.38
CA MET A 478 -7.74 -15.06 6.30
C MET A 478 -8.65 -15.64 5.21
N ALA A 479 -9.68 -14.90 4.83
CA ALA A 479 -10.58 -15.18 3.73
C ALA A 479 -10.51 -14.08 2.64
N PRO A 480 -10.76 -14.39 1.36
CA PRO A 480 -10.67 -13.38 0.30
C PRO A 480 -11.79 -12.33 0.45
N ARG A 481 -11.44 -11.05 0.27
CA ARG A 481 -12.41 -9.94 0.32
C ARG A 481 -13.48 -10.08 -0.77
N LYS A 482 -14.68 -9.59 -0.48
CA LYS A 482 -15.75 -9.47 -1.49
C LYS A 482 -15.30 -8.51 -2.60
N GLY A 483 -15.28 -8.99 -3.84
CA GLY A 483 -14.78 -8.24 -5.01
C GLY A 483 -13.34 -8.60 -5.41
N SER A 484 -12.67 -9.45 -4.63
CA SER A 484 -11.40 -10.04 -5.03
C SER A 484 -11.56 -11.09 -6.12
N ALA A 485 -10.45 -11.43 -6.80
CA ALA A 485 -10.38 -12.60 -7.65
C ALA A 485 -10.55 -13.90 -6.84
N ALA A 486 -10.95 -14.99 -7.52
CA ALA A 486 -10.96 -16.32 -6.92
C ALA A 486 -9.51 -16.76 -6.58
N PRO A 487 -9.24 -17.32 -5.38
CA PRO A 487 -7.88 -17.67 -4.96
C PRO A 487 -7.16 -18.59 -5.95
N ARG A 488 -5.86 -18.35 -6.16
CA ARG A 488 -5.08 -19.01 -7.22
C ARG A 488 -3.83 -19.71 -6.69
N ASP A 489 -3.72 -21.01 -6.97
CA ASP A 489 -2.56 -21.84 -6.64
C ASP A 489 -1.63 -21.97 -7.86
N THR A 490 -0.82 -20.94 -8.11
CA THR A 490 0.15 -20.91 -9.22
C THR A 490 1.52 -20.37 -8.83
N VAL A 491 2.56 -20.96 -9.42
CA VAL A 491 3.84 -20.29 -9.63
C VAL A 491 3.72 -19.41 -10.88
N GLU A 492 4.22 -18.18 -10.82
CA GLU A 492 4.39 -17.32 -11.99
C GLU A 492 5.87 -17.14 -12.31
N VAL A 493 6.26 -17.51 -13.53
CA VAL A 493 7.54 -17.14 -14.13
C VAL A 493 7.31 -15.90 -14.98
N LEU A 494 7.73 -14.74 -14.48
CA LEU A 494 7.70 -13.49 -15.22
C LEU A 494 9.10 -13.21 -15.78
N SER A 495 9.27 -13.57 -17.04
CA SER A 495 10.51 -13.38 -17.80
C SER A 495 10.57 -11.99 -18.44
N PHE A 496 11.74 -11.37 -18.36
CA PHE A 496 12.16 -10.19 -19.12
C PHE A 496 13.33 -10.64 -19.99
N LEU A 497 13.14 -10.76 -21.30
CA LEU A 497 14.14 -11.33 -22.20
C LEU A 497 14.60 -10.31 -23.25
N ALA A 498 15.91 -10.25 -23.50
CA ALA A 498 16.47 -9.37 -24.53
C ALA A 498 16.19 -9.90 -25.95
N GLU A 499 16.18 -11.22 -26.11
CA GLU A 499 15.88 -11.98 -27.33
C GLU A 499 15.04 -13.23 -26.95
N PRO A 500 14.31 -13.89 -27.87
CA PRO A 500 13.53 -15.08 -27.53
C PRO A 500 14.38 -16.21 -26.93
N ALA A 501 13.80 -17.06 -26.08
CA ALA A 501 14.50 -18.18 -25.44
C ALA A 501 13.53 -19.29 -25.02
N VAL A 502 14.08 -20.50 -24.82
CA VAL A 502 13.41 -21.52 -24.00
C VAL A 502 13.61 -21.16 -22.53
N VAL A 503 12.55 -21.23 -21.73
CA VAL A 503 12.65 -21.15 -20.27
C VAL A 503 12.39 -22.53 -19.69
N ARG A 504 13.43 -23.12 -19.09
CA ARG A 504 13.36 -24.36 -18.30
C ARG A 504 12.81 -24.03 -16.91
N THR A 505 11.96 -24.89 -16.39
CA THR A 505 11.27 -24.68 -15.11
C THR A 505 11.20 -25.96 -14.29
N ALA A 506 11.20 -25.82 -12.96
CA ALA A 506 10.87 -26.86 -12.01
C ALA A 506 9.87 -26.32 -10.97
N VAL A 507 8.87 -27.11 -10.63
CA VAL A 507 7.92 -26.82 -9.54
C VAL A 507 7.67 -28.11 -8.78
N GLY A 508 8.29 -28.22 -7.61
CA GLY A 508 8.42 -29.49 -6.90
C GLY A 508 9.13 -30.54 -7.75
N SER A 509 8.57 -31.74 -7.84
CA SER A 509 9.10 -32.83 -8.67
C SER A 509 8.84 -32.68 -10.17
N ALA A 510 7.99 -31.74 -10.60
CA ALA A 510 7.68 -31.54 -12.01
C ALA A 510 8.71 -30.64 -12.69
N LYS A 511 9.14 -31.01 -13.89
CA LYS A 511 10.05 -30.24 -14.75
C LYS A 511 9.39 -30.01 -16.10
N ASP A 512 9.50 -28.80 -16.63
CA ASP A 512 8.83 -28.39 -17.86
C ASP A 512 9.64 -27.31 -18.61
N THR A 513 9.32 -27.08 -19.88
CA THR A 513 10.01 -26.11 -20.76
C THR A 513 9.01 -25.40 -21.65
N HIS A 514 9.07 -24.07 -21.71
CA HIS A 514 8.22 -23.26 -22.58
C HIS A 514 9.04 -22.25 -23.39
N GLU A 515 8.58 -21.91 -24.59
CA GLU A 515 9.15 -20.82 -25.40
C GLU A 515 8.66 -19.47 -24.86
N ALA A 516 9.58 -18.51 -24.69
CA ALA A 516 9.29 -17.15 -24.27
C ALA A 516 9.84 -16.13 -25.29
N PRO A 517 9.02 -15.17 -25.76
CA PRO A 517 9.48 -14.12 -26.68
C PRO A 517 10.38 -13.09 -26.00
N ALA A 518 11.11 -12.32 -26.82
CA ALA A 518 11.74 -11.07 -26.37
C ALA A 518 10.68 -10.10 -25.83
N GLY A 519 11.05 -9.30 -24.81
CA GLY A 519 10.11 -8.45 -24.09
C GLY A 519 9.77 -9.01 -22.72
N ILE A 520 8.52 -8.80 -22.27
CA ILE A 520 7.99 -9.39 -21.03
C ILE A 520 7.07 -10.56 -21.39
N HIS A 521 7.28 -11.71 -20.77
CA HIS A 521 6.40 -12.86 -20.90
C HIS A 521 6.11 -13.53 -19.55
N SER A 522 4.85 -13.91 -19.32
CA SER A 522 4.30 -14.33 -18.03
C SER A 522 3.71 -15.73 -18.14
N GLN A 523 4.49 -16.76 -17.79
CA GLN A 523 4.00 -18.14 -17.73
C GLN A 523 3.47 -18.47 -16.34
N LEU A 524 2.24 -18.99 -16.28
CA LEU A 524 1.67 -19.56 -15.05
C LEU A 524 1.83 -21.09 -15.05
N LEU A 525 2.26 -21.64 -13.92
CA LEU A 525 2.43 -23.08 -13.70
C LEU A 525 1.62 -23.50 -12.45
N PRO A 526 1.00 -24.70 -12.43
CA PRO A 526 0.29 -25.17 -11.24
C PRO A 526 1.23 -25.31 -10.04
N LEU A 527 0.82 -24.81 -8.88
CA LEU A 527 1.57 -24.93 -7.63
C LEU A 527 1.70 -26.42 -7.22
N LYS A 528 2.88 -26.83 -6.75
CA LYS A 528 3.18 -28.21 -6.29
C LYS A 528 4.11 -28.16 -5.08
N PRO A 529 4.08 -29.15 -4.16
CA PRO A 529 4.94 -29.16 -2.98
C PRO A 529 6.44 -29.21 -3.32
N GLY A 530 7.27 -28.53 -2.52
CA GLY A 530 8.70 -28.31 -2.78
C GLY A 530 9.00 -26.91 -3.29
N THR A 531 10.26 -26.60 -3.59
CA THR A 531 10.66 -25.30 -4.17
C THR A 531 10.28 -25.18 -5.65
N ALA A 532 10.42 -23.97 -6.18
CA ALA A 532 10.25 -23.69 -7.61
C ALA A 532 11.49 -22.97 -8.16
N SER A 533 11.88 -23.26 -9.39
CA SER A 533 12.98 -22.59 -10.08
C SER A 533 12.73 -22.43 -11.58
N ALA A 534 13.42 -21.48 -12.20
CA ALA A 534 13.35 -21.20 -13.63
C ALA A 534 14.71 -20.74 -14.17
N GLU A 535 14.99 -21.04 -15.44
CA GLU A 535 16.28 -20.79 -16.10
C GLU A 535 16.08 -20.48 -17.59
N VAL A 536 16.70 -19.42 -18.07
CA VAL A 536 16.75 -19.07 -19.50
C VAL A 536 17.76 -19.99 -20.21
N VAL A 537 17.37 -20.60 -21.32
CA VAL A 537 18.21 -21.47 -22.14
C VAL A 537 18.19 -21.03 -23.60
N ARG A 538 19.38 -20.82 -24.19
CA ARG A 538 19.58 -20.60 -25.65
C ARG A 538 20.72 -21.48 -26.15
N ASP A 539 20.55 -22.09 -27.33
CA ASP A 539 21.54 -22.98 -27.96
C ASP A 539 22.11 -24.07 -27.03
N GLY A 540 21.26 -24.58 -26.12
CA GLY A 540 21.63 -25.58 -25.12
C GLY A 540 22.49 -25.07 -23.95
N ARG A 541 22.68 -23.76 -23.83
CA ARG A 541 23.41 -23.09 -22.73
C ARG A 541 22.44 -22.41 -21.77
N GLY A 542 22.66 -22.60 -20.47
CA GLY A 542 21.98 -21.83 -19.43
C GLY A 542 22.43 -20.36 -19.43
N GLY A 543 21.51 -19.48 -19.06
CA GLY A 543 21.67 -18.04 -18.96
C GLY A 543 21.31 -17.57 -17.55
N ALA A 544 20.34 -16.66 -17.43
CA ALA A 544 19.83 -16.20 -16.14
C ALA A 544 18.92 -17.25 -15.49
N ASP A 545 19.18 -17.59 -14.22
CA ASP A 545 18.42 -18.54 -13.42
C ASP A 545 17.94 -17.96 -12.08
N VAL A 546 16.88 -18.55 -11.52
CA VAL A 546 16.30 -18.16 -10.24
C VAL A 546 15.66 -19.36 -9.56
N GLU A 547 15.91 -19.53 -8.26
CA GLU A 547 15.11 -20.36 -7.36
C GLU A 547 14.34 -19.46 -6.39
N LEU A 548 13.11 -19.86 -6.05
CA LEU A 548 12.37 -19.31 -4.92
C LEU A 548 12.69 -20.21 -3.71
N PRO A 549 13.50 -19.73 -2.72
CA PRO A 549 14.03 -20.58 -1.66
C PRO A 549 13.00 -21.00 -0.60
N TYR A 550 11.72 -20.70 -0.85
CA TYR A 550 10.60 -20.98 0.04
C TYR A 550 9.80 -22.16 -0.53
N PRO A 551 9.89 -23.37 0.06
CA PRO A 551 9.16 -24.53 -0.42
C PRO A 551 7.66 -24.38 -0.16
N VAL A 552 6.86 -24.92 -1.09
CA VAL A 552 5.41 -25.06 -0.89
C VAL A 552 5.13 -26.31 -0.05
N ASP A 553 4.30 -26.19 0.98
CA ASP A 553 3.78 -27.33 1.74
C ASP A 553 2.24 -27.49 1.62
N ARG A 554 1.75 -28.67 2.01
CA ARG A 554 0.34 -28.99 2.25
C ARG A 554 -0.03 -28.98 3.74
N THR A 555 0.97 -28.82 4.61
CA THR A 555 0.81 -28.73 6.07
C THR A 555 1.63 -27.54 6.55
N VAL A 556 0.98 -26.53 7.15
CA VAL A 556 1.64 -25.34 7.71
C VAL A 556 1.11 -25.08 9.12
N GLU A 557 1.96 -24.62 10.03
CA GLU A 557 1.53 -24.26 11.39
C GLU A 557 0.80 -22.91 11.40
N VAL A 558 1.25 -21.96 10.59
CA VAL A 558 0.68 -20.62 10.45
C VAL A 558 0.20 -20.43 9.02
N GLN A 559 -1.03 -19.92 8.86
CA GLN A 559 -1.58 -19.61 7.55
C GLN A 559 -0.92 -18.34 6.98
N ASP A 560 -0.37 -18.44 5.79
CA ASP A 560 0.12 -17.33 4.98
C ASP A 560 -0.48 -17.39 3.57
N LEU A 561 -0.98 -16.25 3.09
CA LEU A 561 -1.60 -16.13 1.78
C LEU A 561 -0.97 -14.99 0.94
N GLN A 562 0.16 -14.44 1.41
CA GLN A 562 1.03 -13.57 0.63
C GLN A 562 1.76 -14.38 -0.46
N TYR A 563 2.01 -13.72 -1.59
CA TYR A 563 3.00 -14.17 -2.56
C TYR A 563 4.39 -13.73 -2.11
N TYR A 564 5.31 -14.68 -2.22
CA TYR A 564 6.75 -14.56 -2.06
C TYR A 564 7.37 -14.35 -3.45
N ALA A 565 8.51 -13.68 -3.52
CA ALA A 565 9.12 -13.28 -4.79
C ALA A 565 10.65 -13.36 -4.79
N ALA A 566 11.19 -13.95 -5.86
CA ALA A 566 12.61 -14.10 -6.13
C ALA A 566 12.97 -13.48 -7.49
N THR A 567 14.26 -13.18 -7.73
CA THR A 567 14.73 -12.70 -9.03
C THR A 567 16.14 -13.18 -9.38
N SER A 568 16.39 -13.44 -10.66
CA SER A 568 17.73 -13.72 -11.21
C SER A 568 18.60 -12.47 -11.35
N GLY A 569 18.03 -11.27 -11.19
CA GLY A 569 18.77 -10.02 -11.40
C GLY A 569 19.77 -9.72 -10.28
N ARG A 570 19.66 -10.40 -9.13
CA ARG A 570 20.40 -10.12 -7.91
C ARG A 570 20.70 -11.43 -7.18
N GLU A 571 21.82 -11.45 -6.47
CA GLU A 571 22.03 -12.37 -5.36
C GLU A 571 20.95 -12.10 -4.28
N GLN A 572 20.48 -13.17 -3.62
CA GLN A 572 19.40 -13.17 -2.62
C GLN A 572 19.95 -13.68 -1.27
#